data_AF-F8NP72-F1
#
_entry.id   AF-F8NP72-F1
#
_cell.length_a   1.000
_cell.length_b   1.000
_cell.length_c   1.000
_cell.angle_alpha   90.00
_cell.angle_beta   90.00
_cell.angle_gamma   90.00
#
_symmetry.space_group_name_H-M   'P 1'
#
loop_
_entity.id
_entity.type
_entity.pdbx_description
1 polymer ?
#
loop_
_entity_poly.entity_id
_entity_poly.type
_entity_poly.pdbx_seq_one_letter_code
_entity_poly.pdbx_strand_id
1 'polypeptide(L)'
;NVEPSTPLRRFRKKDLANARVVNQVDRKFIACLIDNSLDSDILDAGENDCVNRSDEAKGKALVLIDQHAADERIRVERFLKDLCLGFLRYRETSDGVETRKLSPLVPVLLTRHEALCLAREERFRKAFRSWGIHFADLQHVLQIDIDEDQLHGESNEGYIQVFVSAIPDVVGEK
;
A
#
# COMPACT_ATOMS: atom_id res chain seq x y z
N ASN A 1 -16.76 24.59 -31.70
CA ASN A 1 -16.23 23.22 -31.81
C ASN A 1 -15.61 22.83 -30.48
N VAL A 2 -16.42 22.23 -29.62
CA VAL A 2 -15.94 21.62 -28.37
C VAL A 2 -15.58 20.18 -28.75
N GLU A 3 -14.30 19.83 -28.69
CA GLU A 3 -13.88 18.43 -28.88
C GLU A 3 -14.61 17.56 -27.84
N PRO A 4 -15.23 16.44 -28.25
CA PRO A 4 -15.80 15.51 -27.28
C PRO A 4 -14.65 14.93 -26.45
N SER A 5 -14.58 15.35 -25.19
CA SER A 5 -13.68 14.77 -24.20
C SER A 5 -13.91 13.27 -24.18
N THR A 6 -12.92 12.50 -24.63
CA THR A 6 -12.99 11.04 -24.62
C THR A 6 -13.19 10.63 -23.16
N PRO A 7 -14.28 9.94 -22.81
CA PRO A 7 -14.51 9.53 -21.43
C PRO A 7 -13.32 8.69 -20.98
N LEU A 8 -12.74 9.04 -19.83
CA LEU A 8 -11.62 8.30 -19.24
C LEU A 8 -12.07 6.83 -19.05
N ARG A 9 -11.64 5.96 -19.96
CA ARG A 9 -11.94 4.54 -19.90
C ARG A 9 -11.27 3.98 -18.64
N ARG A 10 -12.07 3.37 -17.76
CA ARG A 10 -11.55 2.65 -16.60
C ARG A 10 -11.21 1.22 -16.99
N PHE A 11 -9.93 0.91 -17.11
CA PHE A 11 -9.46 -0.46 -17.32
C PHE A 11 -9.78 -1.34 -16.10
N ARG A 12 -10.34 -2.53 -16.33
CA ARG A 12 -10.56 -3.57 -15.30
C ARG A 12 -9.37 -4.52 -15.29
N LYS A 13 -9.17 -5.24 -14.18
CA LYS A 13 -8.08 -6.25 -14.06
C LYS A 13 -8.14 -7.33 -15.15
N LYS A 14 -9.35 -7.74 -15.54
CA LYS A 14 -9.58 -8.70 -16.64
C LYS A 14 -9.09 -8.20 -17.99
N ASP A 15 -9.11 -6.88 -18.21
CA ASP A 15 -8.71 -6.26 -19.46
C ASP A 15 -7.19 -6.37 -19.66
N LEU A 16 -6.43 -6.18 -18.58
CA LEU A 16 -4.97 -6.37 -18.60
C LEU A 16 -4.59 -7.85 -18.75
N ALA A 17 -5.34 -8.77 -18.15
CA ALA A 17 -5.10 -10.21 -18.28
C ALA A 17 -5.29 -10.72 -19.71
N ASN A 18 -6.21 -10.11 -20.46
CA ASN A 18 -6.48 -10.43 -21.86
C ASN A 18 -5.72 -9.52 -22.84
N ALA A 19 -4.83 -8.64 -22.34
CA ALA A 19 -4.08 -7.74 -23.18
C ALA A 19 -3.10 -8.51 -24.06
N ARG A 20 -3.08 -8.19 -25.36
CA ARG A 20 -2.17 -8.79 -26.33
C ARG A 20 -1.01 -7.85 -26.62
N VAL A 21 0.20 -8.23 -26.24
CA VAL A 21 1.42 -7.48 -26.58
C VAL A 21 1.62 -7.49 -28.10
N VAL A 22 1.85 -6.32 -28.67
CA VAL A 22 2.14 -6.13 -30.10
C VAL A 22 3.64 -6.00 -30.30
N ASN A 23 4.27 -5.04 -29.63
CA ASN A 23 5.70 -4.78 -29.72
C ASN A 23 6.18 -3.86 -28.58
N GLN A 24 7.49 -3.66 -28.48
CA GLN A 24 8.10 -2.61 -27.67
C GLN A 24 8.31 -1.35 -28.52
N VAL A 25 8.08 -0.17 -27.94
CA VAL A 25 8.26 1.14 -28.57
C VAL A 25 9.31 1.92 -27.80
N ASP A 26 10.31 2.47 -28.52
CA ASP A 26 11.41 3.29 -27.98
C ASP A 26 12.19 2.65 -26.80
N ARG A 27 12.13 1.32 -26.65
CA ARG A 27 12.68 0.61 -25.48
C ARG A 27 12.18 1.11 -24.13
N LYS A 28 11.04 1.81 -24.09
CA LYS A 28 10.43 2.39 -22.90
C LYS A 28 9.00 1.92 -22.68
N PHE A 29 8.27 1.69 -23.77
CA PHE A 29 6.86 1.35 -23.72
C PHE A 29 6.61 -0.04 -24.27
N ILE A 30 5.68 -0.76 -23.65
CA ILE A 30 5.09 -1.98 -24.22
C ILE A 30 3.76 -1.59 -24.86
N ALA A 31 3.64 -1.78 -26.17
CA ALA A 31 2.39 -1.56 -26.90
C ALA A 31 1.51 -2.81 -26.82
N CYS A 32 0.31 -2.64 -26.28
CA CYS A 32 -0.66 -3.71 -26.07
C CYS A 32 -2.00 -3.37 -26.73
N LEU A 33 -2.67 -4.39 -27.27
CA LEU A 33 -4.07 -4.31 -27.68
C LEU A 33 -4.95 -4.87 -26.57
N ILE A 34 -5.94 -4.09 -26.16
CA ILE A 34 -6.92 -4.47 -25.15
C ILE A 34 -8.30 -4.43 -25.78
N ASP A 35 -9.03 -5.55 -25.71
CA ASP A 35 -10.39 -5.63 -26.20
C ASP A 35 -11.30 -4.67 -25.41
N ASN A 36 -12.14 -3.94 -26.13
CA ASN A 36 -13.16 -3.06 -25.57
C ASN A 36 -14.45 -3.85 -25.45
N SER A 37 -14.52 -4.77 -24.48
CA SER A 37 -15.83 -5.18 -23.97
C SER A 37 -16.32 -4.01 -23.13
N LEU A 38 -17.09 -3.11 -23.75
CA LEU A 38 -18.05 -2.34 -22.98
C LEU A 38 -18.99 -3.40 -22.39
N ASP A 39 -18.74 -3.80 -21.13
CA ASP A 39 -19.78 -4.45 -20.37
C ASP A 39 -20.94 -3.45 -20.40
N SER A 40 -22.01 -3.89 -21.02
CA SER A 40 -23.26 -3.19 -21.24
C SER A 40 -23.96 -2.92 -19.90
N ASP A 41 -23.29 -2.21 -18.98
CA ASP A 41 -23.82 -1.80 -17.68
C ASP A 41 -24.64 -0.49 -17.79
N ILE A 42 -24.99 -0.07 -19.01
CA ILE A 42 -25.96 0.99 -19.32
C ILE A 42 -26.95 0.44 -20.36
N LEU A 43 -27.78 -0.52 -19.96
CA LEU A 43 -29.06 -0.73 -20.63
C LEU A 43 -30.13 -0.19 -19.68
N ASP A 44 -30.65 0.99 -20.00
CA ASP A 44 -32.03 1.30 -19.66
C ASP A 44 -32.74 1.88 -20.89
N ALA A 45 -33.90 1.27 -21.17
CA ALA A 45 -34.98 1.62 -22.08
C ALA A 45 -34.69 1.77 -23.60
N GLY A 46 -35.10 0.75 -24.37
CA GLY A 46 -35.40 0.91 -25.80
C GLY A 46 -35.54 -0.40 -26.56
N GLU A 47 -36.77 -0.89 -26.65
CA GLU A 47 -37.22 -2.09 -27.38
C GLU A 47 -36.84 -2.14 -28.88
N ASN A 48 -36.74 -3.39 -29.36
CA ASN A 48 -36.89 -3.87 -30.75
C ASN A 48 -35.75 -3.59 -31.74
N ASP A 49 -35.01 -4.65 -32.12
CA ASP A 49 -35.27 -5.37 -33.38
C ASP A 49 -34.22 -6.47 -33.59
N CYS A 50 -34.67 -7.58 -34.14
CA CYS A 50 -33.98 -8.84 -34.26
C CYS A 50 -33.28 -8.98 -35.62
N VAL A 51 -31.98 -8.68 -35.73
CA VAL A 51 -31.19 -9.20 -36.87
C VAL A 51 -29.73 -9.40 -36.48
N ASN A 52 -29.21 -10.59 -36.79
CA ASN A 52 -27.79 -10.96 -36.83
C ASN A 52 -26.89 -9.79 -37.25
N ARG A 53 -26.21 -9.18 -36.28
CA ARG A 53 -25.02 -8.37 -36.53
C ARG A 53 -23.83 -9.10 -35.92
N SER A 54 -23.09 -9.72 -36.82
CA SER A 54 -21.64 -9.92 -36.83
C SER A 54 -20.86 -9.25 -35.70
N ASP A 55 -19.73 -9.87 -35.33
CA ASP A 55 -18.62 -9.46 -34.45
C ASP A 55 -18.05 -8.02 -34.64
N GLU A 56 -18.77 -7.14 -35.33
CA GLU A 56 -18.43 -5.78 -35.72
C GLU A 56 -18.86 -4.77 -34.66
N ALA A 57 -18.07 -4.70 -33.58
CA ALA A 57 -17.70 -3.47 -32.86
C ALA A 57 -17.11 -3.76 -31.46
N LYS A 58 -16.46 -4.91 -31.23
CA LYS A 58 -15.48 -5.01 -30.14
C LYS A 58 -14.28 -4.16 -30.53
N GLY A 59 -14.37 -2.85 -30.28
CA GLY A 59 -13.26 -1.93 -30.51
C GLY A 59 -12.00 -2.45 -29.80
N LYS A 60 -10.83 -2.28 -30.39
CA LYS A 60 -9.57 -2.60 -29.71
C LYS A 60 -8.87 -1.30 -29.37
N ALA A 61 -8.49 -1.14 -28.10
CA ALA A 61 -7.68 -0.01 -27.68
C ALA A 61 -6.21 -0.38 -27.79
N LEU A 62 -5.43 0.47 -28.45
CA LEU A 62 -3.98 0.43 -28.39
C LEU A 62 -3.52 1.20 -27.14
N VAL A 63 -2.81 0.53 -26.25
CA VAL A 63 -2.32 1.08 -24.98
C VAL A 63 -0.81 0.98 -24.94
N LEU A 64 -0.15 2.06 -24.51
CA LEU A 64 1.27 2.08 -24.23
C LEU A 64 1.48 1.99 -22.72
N ILE A 65 2.20 0.98 -22.27
CA ILE A 65 2.54 0.77 -20.86
C ILE A 65 3.99 1.19 -20.66
N ASP A 66 4.24 2.15 -19.77
CA ASP A 66 5.59 2.48 -19.33
C ASP A 66 6.19 1.27 -18.59
N GLN A 67 7.24 0.70 -19.16
CA GLN A 67 7.84 -0.54 -18.65
C GLN A 67 8.50 -0.33 -17.27
N HIS A 68 9.08 0.85 -17.02
CA HIS A 68 9.79 1.13 -15.78
C HIS A 68 8.77 1.32 -14.66
N ALA A 69 7.77 2.18 -14.88
CA ALA A 69 6.72 2.39 -13.90
C ALA A 69 5.93 1.10 -13.61
N ALA A 70 5.68 0.26 -14.62
CA ALA A 70 5.01 -1.02 -14.44
C ALA A 70 5.85 -2.03 -13.65
N ASP A 71 7.13 -2.20 -14.00
CA ASP A 71 8.03 -3.11 -13.28
C ASP A 71 8.21 -2.66 -11.81
N GLU A 72 8.42 -1.37 -11.59
CA GLU A 72 8.52 -0.81 -10.25
C GLU A 72 7.24 -1.02 -9.44
N ARG A 73 6.06 -0.81 -10.05
CA ARG A 73 4.78 -1.06 -9.38
C ARG A 73 4.65 -2.53 -8.98
N ILE A 74 4.96 -3.46 -9.88
CA ILE A 74 4.90 -4.91 -9.59
C ILE A 74 5.89 -5.27 -8.49
N ARG A 75 7.12 -4.74 -8.53
CA ARG A 75 8.15 -5.01 -7.53
C ARG A 75 7.75 -4.48 -6.15
N VAL A 76 7.23 -3.26 -6.07
CA VAL A 76 6.72 -2.68 -4.82
C VAL A 76 5.54 -3.47 -4.29
N GLU A 77 4.56 -3.80 -5.13
CA GLU A 77 3.39 -4.57 -4.72
C GLU A 77 3.77 -5.97 -4.23
N ARG A 78 4.72 -6.65 -4.89
CA ARG A 78 5.24 -7.94 -4.44
C ARG A 78 5.98 -7.83 -3.12
N PHE A 79 6.87 -6.85 -2.98
CA PHE A 79 7.65 -6.63 -1.76
C PHE A 79 6.75 -6.29 -0.55
N LEU A 80 5.75 -5.45 -0.77
CA LEU A 80 4.82 -5.03 0.28
C LEU A 80 3.64 -6.00 0.44
N LYS A 81 3.51 -7.04 -0.39
CA LYS A 81 2.32 -7.92 -0.40
C LYS A 81 2.08 -8.53 0.96
N ASP A 82 3.08 -9.17 1.54
CA ASP A 82 2.93 -9.91 2.79
C ASP A 82 2.77 -8.95 3.97
N LEU A 83 3.42 -7.79 3.91
CA LEU A 83 3.28 -6.70 4.87
C LEU A 83 1.86 -6.09 4.84
N CYS A 84 1.31 -5.83 3.66
CA CYS A 84 -0.06 -5.33 3.49
C CYS A 84 -1.11 -6.38 3.85
N LEU A 85 -0.92 -7.64 3.44
CA LEU A 85 -1.83 -8.73 3.78
C LEU A 85 -1.83 -9.00 5.29
N GLY A 86 -0.66 -9.00 5.93
CA GLY A 86 -0.54 -9.13 7.38
C GLY A 86 -1.20 -7.97 8.12
N PHE A 87 -1.05 -6.73 7.63
CA PHE A 87 -1.76 -5.57 8.19
C PHE A 87 -3.30 -5.71 8.11
N LEU A 88 -3.81 -6.17 6.96
CA LEU A 88 -5.26 -6.40 6.79
C LEU A 88 -5.75 -7.53 7.70
N ARG A 89 -5.00 -8.65 7.77
CA ARG A 89 -5.31 -9.79 8.66
C ARG A 89 -5.30 -9.42 10.13
N TYR A 90 -4.43 -8.51 10.56
CA TYR A 90 -4.39 -8.03 11.94
C TYR A 90 -5.74 -7.45 12.39
N ARG A 91 -6.49 -6.83 11.47
CA ARG A 91 -7.82 -6.28 11.76
C ARG A 91 -8.90 -7.35 11.91
N GLU A 92 -8.70 -8.52 11.30
CA GLU A 92 -9.70 -9.60 11.23
C GLU A 92 -9.46 -10.69 12.28
N THR A 93 -8.20 -11.09 12.48
CA THR A 93 -7.85 -12.32 13.21
C THR A 93 -6.89 -12.08 14.38
N SER A 94 -6.42 -10.85 14.59
CA SER A 94 -5.34 -10.48 15.53
C SER A 94 -3.96 -11.11 15.22
N ASP A 95 -3.87 -12.00 14.23
CA ASP A 95 -2.62 -12.41 13.59
C ASP A 95 -2.21 -11.35 12.56
N GLY A 96 -1.05 -10.72 12.80
CA GLY A 96 -0.53 -9.64 11.98
C GLY A 96 0.45 -10.10 10.90
N VAL A 97 1.32 -9.18 10.49
CA VAL A 97 2.49 -9.49 9.65
C VAL A 97 3.39 -10.48 10.39
N GLU A 98 3.97 -11.45 9.67
CA GLU A 98 4.97 -12.36 10.25
C GLU A 98 6.16 -11.56 10.78
N THR A 99 6.55 -11.82 12.03
CA THR A 99 7.57 -11.02 12.73
C THR A 99 8.78 -11.86 13.11
N ARG A 100 9.96 -11.23 13.01
CA ARG A 100 11.21 -11.72 13.55
C ARG A 100 11.51 -11.01 14.86
N LYS A 101 11.75 -11.78 15.93
CA LYS A 101 12.23 -11.23 17.20
C LYS A 101 13.69 -10.81 17.08
N LEU A 102 14.00 -9.64 17.61
CA LEU A 102 15.34 -9.07 17.63
C LEU A 102 16.03 -9.45 18.96
N SER A 103 17.19 -10.07 18.85
CA SER A 103 18.07 -10.35 19.98
C SER A 103 19.52 -10.06 19.55
N PRO A 104 20.17 -9.02 20.11
CA PRO A 104 19.67 -8.10 21.13
C PRO A 104 18.57 -7.16 20.62
N LEU A 105 17.87 -6.49 21.55
CA LEU A 105 16.90 -5.44 21.22
C LEU A 105 17.61 -4.29 20.49
N VAL A 106 16.95 -3.70 19.49
CA VAL A 106 17.55 -2.62 18.68
C VAL A 106 17.08 -1.27 19.21
N PRO A 107 18.00 -0.37 19.63
CA PRO A 107 17.62 0.97 20.07
C PRO A 107 17.26 1.85 18.86
N VAL A 108 16.19 2.62 19.00
CA VAL A 108 15.76 3.65 18.04
C VAL A 108 15.65 4.96 18.78
N LEU A 109 16.22 6.01 18.19
CA LEU A 109 16.18 7.36 18.74
C LEU A 109 14.87 8.03 18.30
N LEU A 110 14.07 8.46 19.26
CA LEU A 110 12.84 9.21 19.04
C LEU A 110 12.92 10.55 19.75
N THR A 111 12.16 11.54 19.27
CA THR A 111 11.93 12.72 20.10
C THR A 111 11.13 12.34 21.34
N ARG A 112 11.28 13.11 22.43
CA ARG A 112 10.51 12.92 23.66
C ARG A 112 9.00 12.86 23.40
N HIS A 113 8.50 13.74 22.54
CA HIS A 113 7.09 13.78 22.15
C HIS A 113 6.63 12.47 21.47
N GLU A 114 7.38 11.98 20.48
CA GLU A 114 7.06 10.73 19.79
C GLU A 114 7.07 9.53 20.74
N ALA A 115 8.08 9.45 21.62
CA ALA A 115 8.18 8.37 22.59
C ALA A 115 7.04 8.38 23.60
N LEU A 116 6.61 9.57 24.05
CA LEU A 116 5.46 9.71 24.96
C LEU A 116 4.14 9.35 24.29
N CYS A 117 3.92 9.81 23.07
CA CYS A 117 2.77 9.38 22.27
C CYS A 117 2.75 7.86 22.12
N LEU A 118 3.89 7.24 21.79
CA LEU A 118 4.01 5.80 21.67
C LEU A 118 3.75 5.05 22.99
N ALA A 119 4.23 5.58 24.11
CA ALA A 119 4.06 4.93 25.42
C ALA A 119 2.63 5.05 25.95
N ARG A 120 2.05 6.26 25.90
CA ARG A 120 0.74 6.60 26.48
C ARG A 120 -0.42 6.10 25.62
N GLU A 121 -0.33 6.24 24.29
CA GLU A 121 -1.47 6.03 23.42
C GLU A 121 -1.45 4.65 22.76
N GLU A 122 -2.45 3.83 23.11
CA GLU A 122 -2.56 2.48 22.57
C GLU A 122 -2.72 2.44 21.05
N ARG A 123 -3.36 3.46 20.45
CA ARG A 123 -3.59 3.52 19.00
C ARG A 123 -2.30 3.46 18.19
N PHE A 124 -1.23 4.11 18.66
CA PHE A 124 0.06 4.09 17.97
C PHE A 124 0.73 2.73 18.13
N ARG A 125 0.73 2.16 19.33
CA ARG A 125 1.24 0.80 19.56
C ARG A 125 0.51 -0.24 18.71
N LYS A 126 -0.82 -0.11 18.60
CA LYS A 126 -1.66 -1.00 17.79
C LYS A 126 -1.37 -0.82 16.30
N ALA A 127 -1.17 0.42 15.83
CA ALA A 127 -0.75 0.68 14.46
C ALA A 127 0.60 0.03 14.17
N PHE A 128 1.63 0.23 15.00
CA PHE A 128 2.94 -0.42 14.81
C PHE A 128 2.85 -1.95 14.87
N ARG A 129 2.06 -2.52 15.80
CA ARG A 129 1.82 -3.98 15.87
C ARG A 129 1.14 -4.52 14.61
N SER A 130 0.21 -3.78 14.03
CA SER A 130 -0.43 -4.19 12.77
C SER A 130 0.55 -4.24 11.59
N TRP A 131 1.64 -3.47 11.67
CA TRP A 131 2.77 -3.54 10.76
C TRP A 131 3.90 -4.45 11.26
N GLY A 132 3.69 -5.27 12.30
CA GLY A 132 4.70 -6.20 12.82
C GLY A 132 5.86 -5.56 13.61
N ILE A 133 5.74 -4.30 14.00
CA ILE A 133 6.78 -3.57 14.77
C ILE A 133 6.38 -3.57 16.24
N HIS A 134 7.23 -4.18 17.08
CA HIS A 134 6.98 -4.31 18.51
C HIS A 134 8.05 -3.55 19.30
N PHE A 135 7.62 -2.74 20.26
CA PHE A 135 8.52 -2.03 21.18
C PHE A 135 8.58 -2.74 22.53
N ALA A 136 9.74 -2.65 23.17
CA ALA A 136 9.99 -3.10 24.54
C ALA A 136 10.14 -1.91 25.48
N ASP A 137 9.92 -2.16 26.78
CA ASP A 137 10.27 -1.29 27.90
C ASP A 137 9.75 0.16 27.82
N LEU A 138 8.58 0.37 27.20
CA LEU A 138 7.91 1.68 27.11
C LEU A 138 7.55 2.30 28.47
N GLN A 139 7.53 1.51 29.55
CA GLN A 139 7.29 2.01 30.91
C GLN A 139 8.41 2.95 31.38
N HIS A 140 9.65 2.71 30.93
CA HIS A 140 10.79 3.56 31.26
C HIS A 140 10.63 4.99 30.72
N VAL A 141 10.00 5.15 29.55
CA VAL A 141 9.70 6.46 28.95
C VAL A 141 8.75 7.27 29.83
N LEU A 142 7.74 6.61 30.42
CA LEU A 142 6.78 7.28 31.30
C LEU A 142 7.42 7.71 32.62
N GLN A 143 8.37 6.93 33.13
CA GLN A 143 9.08 7.25 34.38
C GLN A 143 9.98 8.48 34.20
N ILE A 144 10.75 8.54 33.11
CA ILE A 144 11.62 9.70 32.80
C ILE A 144 10.81 11.00 32.75
N ASP A 145 9.62 10.95 32.14
CA ASP A 145 8.77 12.12 31.98
C ASP A 145 8.20 12.63 33.30
N ILE A 146 7.83 11.72 34.22
CA ILE A 146 7.37 12.07 35.58
C ILE A 146 8.50 12.71 36.41
N ASP A 147 9.73 12.18 36.28
CA ASP A 147 10.88 12.68 37.03
C ASP A 147 11.33 14.06 36.53
N GLU A 148 11.29 14.31 35.21
CA GLU A 148 11.64 15.60 34.62
C GLU A 148 10.62 16.71 34.90
N ASP A 149 9.31 16.42 34.85
CA ASP A 149 8.25 17.38 35.20
C ASP A 149 8.37 17.88 36.65
N GLN A 150 8.96 17.06 37.54
CA GLN A 150 9.22 17.43 38.93
C GLN A 150 10.50 18.25 39.11
N LEU A 151 11.45 18.15 38.17
CA LEU A 151 12.80 18.71 38.32
C LEU A 151 12.98 20.06 37.61
N HIS A 152 12.48 20.29 36.39
CA HIS A 152 12.58 21.60 35.72
C HIS A 152 11.50 21.82 34.65
N GLY A 153 10.72 22.90 34.77
CA GLY A 153 9.65 23.29 33.84
C GLY A 153 10.12 23.92 32.52
N GLU A 154 11.32 23.59 32.04
CA GLU A 154 11.83 24.05 30.75
C GLU A 154 11.81 22.91 29.73
N SER A 155 11.17 23.18 28.60
CA SER A 155 10.96 22.26 27.48
C SER A 155 12.28 21.80 26.88
N ASN A 156 12.81 20.70 27.39
CA ASN A 156 13.96 20.04 26.79
C ASN A 156 13.49 19.32 25.52
N GLU A 157 13.85 19.84 24.35
CA GLU A 157 13.72 19.16 23.05
C GLU A 157 14.71 17.98 22.96
N GLY A 158 14.63 17.08 23.93
CA GLY A 158 15.51 15.93 24.07
C GLY A 158 15.09 14.76 23.19
N TYR A 159 16.08 13.96 22.81
CA TYR A 159 15.87 12.64 22.23
C TYR A 159 15.92 11.57 23.31
N ILE A 160 15.11 10.53 23.16
CA ILE A 160 15.06 9.37 24.04
C ILE A 160 15.19 8.09 23.22
N GLN A 161 15.87 7.09 23.77
CA GLN A 161 16.00 5.79 23.15
C GLN A 161 14.84 4.89 23.57
N VAL A 162 14.21 4.28 22.57
CA VAL A 162 13.19 3.23 22.73
C VAL A 162 13.69 1.96 22.04
N PHE A 163 13.38 0.81 22.60
CA PHE A 163 13.87 -0.48 22.09
C PHE A 163 12.82 -1.18 21.24
N VAL A 164 13.25 -1.68 20.08
CA VAL A 164 12.43 -2.53 19.21
C VAL A 164 12.77 -3.99 19.49
N SER A 165 11.74 -4.79 19.77
CA SER A 165 11.83 -6.22 20.09
C SER A 165 11.44 -7.14 18.95
N ALA A 166 10.68 -6.67 17.97
CA ALA A 166 10.37 -7.41 16.76
C ALA A 166 10.08 -6.47 15.59
N ILE A 167 10.40 -6.96 14.38
CA ILE A 167 10.11 -6.30 13.10
C ILE A 167 9.49 -7.32 12.13
N PRO A 168 8.83 -6.88 11.05
CA PRO A 168 8.42 -7.77 9.97
C PRO A 168 9.57 -8.60 9.42
N ASP A 169 9.35 -9.89 9.19
CA ASP A 169 10.40 -10.78 8.69
C ASP A 169 10.91 -10.35 7.31
N VAL A 170 10.02 -9.85 6.44
CA VAL A 170 10.35 -9.27 5.12
C VAL A 170 11.32 -8.09 5.16
N VAL A 171 11.47 -7.43 6.31
CA VAL A 171 12.43 -6.33 6.51
C VAL A 171 13.77 -6.86 7.04
N GLY A 172 13.77 -7.99 7.76
CA GLY A 172 14.97 -8.59 8.34
C GLY A 172 15.88 -9.33 7.37
N GLU A 173 15.47 -9.53 6.11
CA GLU A 173 16.25 -10.23 5.07
C GLU A 173 17.13 -9.29 4.22
N LYS A 174 17.28 -8.02 4.59
CA LYS A 174 18.13 -7.04 3.89
C LYS A 174 19.46 -6.80 4.58
#